data_AF-A0A2E9HDR7-F1
#
_entry.id   AF-A0A2E9HDR7-F1
#
_cell.length_a   1.000
_cell.length_b   1.000
_cell.length_c   1.000
_cell.angle_alpha   90.00
_cell.angle_beta   90.00
_cell.angle_gamma   90.00
#
_symmetry.space_group_name_H-M   'P 1'
#
loop_
_entity.id
_entity.type
_entity.pdbx_description
1 polymer ?
#
loop_
_entity_poly.entity_id
_entity_poly.type
_entity_poly.pdbx_seq_one_letter_code
_entity_poly.pdbx_strand_id
1 'polypeptide(L)' 'MGRMRKKGDLPSKICAACGLPFTWRKKWERDWDAVKYCSERCRRNAKASS' A
#
# COMPACT_ATOMS: atom_id res chain seq x y z
N MET A 1 -26.72 -13.93 17.11
CA MET A 1 -26.28 -13.67 15.73
C MET A 1 -26.29 -12.16 15.47
N GLY A 2 -25.11 -11.54 15.37
CA GLY A 2 -24.98 -10.14 14.94
C GLY A 2 -23.89 -10.07 13.88
N ARG A 3 -24.28 -10.20 12.60
CA ARG A 3 -23.36 -10.04 11.47
C ARG A 3 -23.02 -8.57 11.32
N MET A 4 -22.07 -8.10 12.12
CA MET A 4 -21.48 -6.78 11.95
C MET A 4 -20.68 -6.81 10.65
N ARG A 5 -21.23 -6.19 9.60
CA ARG A 5 -20.57 -6.07 8.29
C ARG A 5 -19.21 -5.40 8.50
N LYS A 6 -18.12 -6.14 8.27
CA LYS A 6 -16.73 -5.70 8.33
C LYS A 6 -16.55 -4.48 7.44
N LYS A 7 -16.57 -3.30 8.06
CA LYS A 7 -16.42 -2.03 7.37
C LYS A 7 -14.92 -1.77 7.29
N GLY A 8 -14.29 -2.18 6.18
CA GLY A 8 -12.98 -1.67 5.80
C GLY A 8 -11.82 -2.67 5.73
N ASP A 9 -11.98 -3.81 5.09
CA ASP A 9 -10.84 -4.59 4.56
C ASP A 9 -10.23 -3.81 3.37
N LEU A 10 -9.62 -2.67 3.68
CA LEU A 10 -8.82 -1.93 2.71
C LEU A 10 -7.68 -2.83 2.26
N PRO A 11 -7.43 -2.94 0.94
CA PRO A 11 -6.40 -3.84 0.45
C PRO A 11 -5.04 -3.44 1.04
N SER A 12 -4.35 -4.40 1.65
CA SER A 12 -2.96 -4.25 2.07
C SER A 12 -2.04 -4.80 1.00
N LYS A 13 -0.98 -4.06 0.66
CA LYS A 13 0.08 -4.48 -0.25
C LYS A 13 1.40 -4.61 0.52
N ILE A 14 2.35 -5.35 -0.02
CA ILE A 14 3.72 -5.45 0.51
C ILE A 14 4.60 -4.43 -0.20
N CYS A 15 5.40 -3.68 0.55
CA CYS A 15 6.35 -2.72 -0.02
C CYS A 15 7.51 -3.44 -0.71
N ALA A 16 7.71 -3.23 -2.00
CA ALA A 16 8.80 -3.86 -2.75
C ALA A 16 10.22 -3.38 -2.37
N ALA A 17 10.34 -2.29 -1.60
CA ALA A 17 11.64 -1.78 -1.14
C ALA A 17 12.02 -2.24 0.27
N CYS A 18 11.05 -2.30 1.20
CA CYS A 18 11.33 -2.64 2.61
C CYS A 18 10.62 -3.92 3.10
N GLY A 19 9.78 -4.55 2.27
CA GLY A 19 9.04 -5.77 2.65
C GLY A 19 7.92 -5.57 3.66
N LEU A 20 7.65 -4.34 4.10
CA LEU A 20 6.62 -4.09 5.11
C LEU A 20 5.21 -4.06 4.50
N PRO A 21 4.21 -4.66 5.18
CA PRO A 21 2.81 -4.55 4.78
C PRO A 21 2.31 -3.12 5.00
N PHE A 22 1.56 -2.59 4.04
CA PHE A 22 0.97 -1.27 4.12
C PHE A 22 -0.45 -1.27 3.56
N THR A 23 -1.37 -0.61 4.26
CA THR A 23 -2.79 -0.56 3.90
C THR A 23 -3.08 0.54 2.90
N TRP A 24 -4.05 0.31 2.01
CA TRP A 24 -4.59 1.32 1.11
C TRP A 24 -4.92 2.62 1.85
N ARG A 25 -4.66 3.74 1.19
CA ARG A 25 -5.00 5.08 1.69
C ARG A 25 -5.75 5.84 0.60
N LYS A 26 -6.67 6.72 1.01
CA LYS A 26 -7.49 7.53 0.11
C LYS A 26 -6.67 8.33 -0.92
N LYS A 27 -5.46 8.78 -0.55
CA LYS A 27 -4.54 9.46 -1.48
C LYS A 27 -4.08 8.62 -2.67
N TRP A 28 -4.25 7.30 -2.59
CA TRP A 28 -3.86 6.34 -3.62
C TRP A 28 -5.04 5.81 -4.41
N GLU A 29 -6.25 6.35 -4.22
CA GLU A 29 -7.44 5.88 -4.94
C GLU A 29 -7.25 5.82 -6.46
N ARG A 30 -6.53 6.79 -7.04
CA ARG A 30 -6.28 6.88 -8.48
C ARG A 30 -5.12 6.01 -8.98
N ASP A 31 -4.09 5.83 -8.16
CA ASP A 31 -2.81 5.22 -8.57
C ASP A 31 -2.50 3.92 -7.81
N TRP A 32 -3.45 3.39 -7.03
CA TRP A 32 -3.21 2.24 -6.14
C TRP A 32 -2.58 1.05 -6.85
N ASP A 33 -2.96 0.82 -8.11
CA ASP A 33 -2.38 -0.24 -8.93
C ASP A 33 -0.86 -0.07 -9.11
N ALA A 34 -0.42 1.16 -9.40
CA ALA A 34 0.98 1.54 -9.54
C ALA A 34 1.73 1.68 -8.19
N VAL A 35 1.02 1.83 -7.08
CA VAL A 35 1.61 1.94 -5.74
C VAL A 35 2.10 0.56 -5.25
N LYS A 36 3.43 0.37 -5.33
CA LYS A 36 4.15 -0.82 -4.83
C LYS A 36 4.98 -0.53 -3.57
N TYR A 37 4.96 0.72 -3.09
CA TYR A 37 5.84 1.19 -2.03
C TYR A 37 5.05 1.89 -0.92
N CYS A 38 5.39 1.62 0.33
CA CYS A 38 4.72 2.22 1.49
C CYS A 38 4.92 3.75 1.60
N SER A 39 5.98 4.27 0.97
CA SER A 39 6.38 5.67 1.03
C SER A 39 7.11 6.11 -0.23
N GLU A 40 7.14 7.42 -0.50
CA GLU A 40 7.88 7.96 -1.64
C GLU A 40 9.40 7.73 -1.50
N ARG A 41 9.92 7.74 -0.27
CA ARG A 41 11.32 7.40 0.00
C ARG A 41 11.67 6.01 -0.50
N CYS A 42 10.83 5.02 -0.22
CA CYS A 42 10.99 3.64 -0.72
C CYS A 42 10.94 3.58 -2.25
N ARG A 43 10.02 4.33 -2.89
CA ARG A 43 9.93 4.42 -4.35
C ARG A 43 11.19 5.01 -4.98
N ARG A 44 11.72 6.10 -4.40
CA ARG A 44 12.96 6.75 -4.89
C ARG A 44 14.17 5.85 -4.69
N ASN A 45 14.29 5.21 -3.52
CA ASN A 45 15.39 4.29 -3.22
C ASN A 45 15.42 3.10 -4.20
N ALA A 46 14.25 2.52 -4.51
CA ALA A 46 14.16 1.42 -5.47
C ALA A 46 14.57 1.81 -6.91
N LYS A 47 14.46 3.10 -7.29
CA LYS A 47 14.95 3.59 -8.60
C LYS A 47 16.44 3.94 -8.61
N ALA A 48 17.05 4.17 -7.46
CA ALA A 48 18.42 4.65 -7.35
C ALA A 48 19.48 3.53 -7.28
N SER A 49 19.06 2.26 -7.21
CA SER A 49 19.98 1.10 -7.21
C SER A 49 20.39 0.62 -8.62
N SER A 50 20.58 1.53 -9.58
CA SER A 50 21.19 1.20 -10.88
C SER A 50 22.49 1.95 -11.07
#